data_AF-A0A8H4C916-F1
#
_entry.id   AF-A0A8H4C916-F1
#
_cell.length_a   1.000
_cell.length_b   1.000
_cell.length_c   1.000
_cell.angle_alpha   90.00
_cell.angle_beta   90.00
_cell.angle_gamma   90.00
#
_symmetry.space_group_name_H-M   'P 1'
#
loop_
_entity.id
_entity.type
_entity.pdbx_description
1 polymer ?
#
loop_
_entity_poly.entity_id
_entity_poly.type
_entity_poly.pdbx_seq_one_letter_code
_entity_poly.pdbx_strand_id
1 'polypeptide(L)'
;MGDLAPQKSPLANDILLVFLSSPRNEEWISRVESNYPGLQVRWANNHLPDGRFLLPDELPDEVWDGVTMIISFNPPSLERLKNVRFVQLTSAGADKWRDHPVYKNPDIPFCTTNGCHPPQIAEWVIGSWLASQHHFLRYAENQKQGFWEGPMAVDFEDSVGLRMGILGYGAIGRQCGKIAQAMGMEVYAFTRSEKATLESRKDDSYVVPGTGDPDGLVPSKWFHGASKEAVNNFLAQDLDLLVIGMPLTSETTGLIGKEQFEILSKKKTFVSNIARGPLIQTDALIEALETGKIRAAALDVTDPEPLPKDHPLWKAPNVFITPHDGVTKLIHYIWIRPRFQKKPRNFLVARFRSFVECSSTCMAVGDVHLGAMFQEELHSVLIPNLRSSFVQDGLAGIITMVDLSAVLEKQTDELKLLGPHSRPQSSLVPRFLCEVSIGTALEKKFRHL
;
A
#
# COMPACT_ATOMS: atom_id res chain seq x y z
N MET A 1 -46.00 17.00 6.52
CA MET A 1 -44.62 16.81 6.97
C MET A 1 -44.70 16.09 8.30
N GLY A 2 -44.47 14.76 8.31
CA GLY A 2 -44.39 14.02 9.57
C GLY A 2 -42.97 14.18 10.11
N ASP A 3 -42.85 14.68 11.32
CA ASP A 3 -41.59 14.70 12.07
C ASP A 3 -41.10 13.26 12.23
N LEU A 4 -40.09 12.90 11.44
CA LEU A 4 -39.29 11.71 11.71
C LEU A 4 -38.49 12.02 12.98
N ALA A 5 -38.93 11.45 14.11
CA ALA A 5 -38.16 11.48 15.35
C ALA A 5 -36.70 11.08 15.05
N PRO A 6 -35.70 11.81 15.58
CA PRO A 6 -34.31 11.52 15.28
C PRO A 6 -34.02 10.07 15.66
N GLN A 7 -33.67 9.25 14.66
CA GLN A 7 -33.26 7.86 14.91
C GLN A 7 -32.10 7.90 15.90
N LYS A 8 -32.28 7.30 17.08
CA LYS A 8 -31.24 7.18 18.09
C LYS A 8 -30.03 6.50 17.45
N SER A 9 -28.86 7.14 17.56
CA SER A 9 -27.62 6.59 17.01
C SER A 9 -27.43 5.16 17.53
N PRO A 10 -27.05 4.20 16.67
CA PRO A 10 -26.76 2.82 17.11
C PRO A 10 -25.58 2.75 18.10
N LEU A 11 -24.81 3.83 18.23
CA LEU A 11 -23.66 3.95 19.12
C LEU A 11 -23.90 4.91 20.29
N ALA A 12 -25.14 5.35 20.53
CA ALA A 12 -25.46 6.43 21.47
C ALA A 12 -25.07 6.17 22.94
N ASN A 13 -24.70 4.94 23.29
CA ASN A 13 -24.28 4.56 24.65
C ASN A 13 -22.89 3.93 24.66
N ASP A 14 -22.17 3.96 23.55
CA ASP A 14 -20.85 3.38 23.47
C ASP A 14 -19.77 4.35 23.92
N ILE A 15 -18.67 3.77 24.36
CA ILE A 15 -17.46 4.49 24.71
C ILE A 15 -16.32 3.90 23.89
N LEU A 16 -15.80 4.71 22.99
CA LEU A 16 -14.63 4.38 22.17
C LEU A 16 -13.38 4.88 22.86
N LEU A 17 -12.50 3.97 23.25
CA LEU A 17 -11.15 4.31 23.68
C LEU A 17 -10.19 4.26 22.49
N VAL A 18 -9.59 5.40 22.17
CA VAL A 18 -8.51 5.51 21.19
C VAL A 18 -7.18 5.52 21.94
N PHE A 19 -6.38 4.47 21.75
CA PHE A 19 -5.06 4.32 22.37
C PHE A 19 -3.96 4.27 21.31
N LEU A 20 -3.30 5.42 21.07
CA LEU A 20 -2.37 5.62 19.96
C LEU A 20 -1.15 6.46 20.37
N SER A 21 -0.07 6.38 19.59
CA SER A 21 1.13 7.23 19.73
C SER A 21 0.95 8.63 19.12
N SER A 22 -0.29 9.03 18.85
CA SER A 22 -0.64 10.26 18.19
C SER A 22 -1.24 11.27 19.16
N PRO A 23 -0.94 12.57 18.99
CA PRO A 23 -1.66 13.62 19.70
C PRO A 23 -3.16 13.50 19.49
N ARG A 24 -3.92 13.89 20.52
CA ARG A 24 -5.37 13.94 20.47
C ARG A 24 -5.83 14.81 19.28
N ASN A 25 -6.70 14.26 18.44
CA ASN A 25 -7.19 14.93 17.25
C ASN A 25 -8.63 15.41 17.45
N GLU A 26 -8.80 16.66 17.88
CA GLU A 26 -10.14 17.22 18.19
C GLU A 26 -11.05 17.33 16.96
N GLU A 27 -10.50 17.60 15.78
CA GLU A 27 -11.29 17.67 14.54
C GLU A 27 -11.90 16.30 14.23
N TRP A 28 -11.09 15.24 14.36
CA TRP A 28 -11.56 13.88 14.15
C TRP A 28 -12.60 13.46 15.19
N ILE A 29 -12.36 13.77 16.47
CA ILE A 29 -13.30 13.46 17.56
C ILE A 29 -14.62 14.18 17.32
N SER A 30 -14.58 15.48 17.06
CA SER A 30 -15.78 16.30 16.81
C SER A 30 -16.58 15.75 15.63
N ARG A 31 -15.90 15.33 14.55
CA ARG A 31 -16.54 14.71 13.38
C ARG A 31 -17.21 13.39 13.73
N VAL A 32 -16.54 12.54 14.50
CA VAL A 32 -17.09 11.25 14.96
C VAL A 32 -18.31 11.44 15.83
N GLU A 33 -18.23 12.28 16.87
CA GLU A 33 -19.33 12.49 17.80
C GLU A 33 -20.52 13.17 17.11
N SER A 34 -20.27 14.04 16.13
CA SER A 34 -21.32 14.64 15.29
C SER A 34 -22.02 13.61 14.39
N ASN A 35 -21.26 12.67 13.82
CA ASN A 35 -21.81 11.62 12.97
C ASN A 35 -22.56 10.53 13.78
N TYR A 36 -22.21 10.37 15.05
CA TYR A 36 -22.77 9.36 15.94
C TYR A 36 -23.18 9.95 17.29
N PRO A 37 -24.28 10.73 17.36
CA PRO A 37 -24.71 11.38 18.59
C PRO A 37 -24.83 10.41 19.77
N GLY A 38 -24.18 10.73 20.89
CA GLY A 38 -24.15 9.93 22.12
C GLY A 38 -22.97 8.96 22.23
N LEU A 39 -22.22 8.71 21.16
CA LEU A 39 -20.92 8.04 21.28
C LEU A 39 -19.96 8.95 22.03
N GLN A 40 -19.26 8.41 23.03
CA GLN A 40 -18.21 9.12 23.74
C GLN A 40 -16.83 8.67 23.25
N VAL A 41 -15.97 9.62 22.89
CA VAL A 41 -14.59 9.30 22.50
C VAL A 41 -13.60 9.66 23.59
N ARG A 42 -12.94 8.65 24.14
CA ARG A 42 -11.79 8.80 25.03
C ARG A 42 -10.51 8.65 24.23
N TRP A 43 -9.51 9.48 24.53
CA TRP A 43 -8.22 9.44 23.86
C TRP A 43 -7.11 9.32 24.88
N ALA A 44 -6.26 8.31 24.72
CA ALA A 44 -5.09 8.09 25.54
C ALA A 44 -3.87 8.02 24.62
N ASN A 45 -2.93 8.94 24.81
CA ASN A 45 -1.66 8.91 24.09
C ASN A 45 -0.72 7.91 24.76
N ASN A 46 -0.14 7.00 23.99
CA ASN A 46 0.80 6.00 24.49
C ASN A 46 2.28 6.42 24.35
N HIS A 47 2.58 7.59 23.77
CA HIS A 47 3.94 8.09 23.65
C HIS A 47 4.28 9.02 24.81
N LEU A 48 5.32 8.68 25.57
CA LEU A 48 5.81 9.47 26.71
C LEU A 48 6.90 10.46 26.27
N PRO A 49 7.09 11.60 26.97
CA PRO A 49 8.12 12.58 26.63
C PRO A 49 9.56 12.04 26.65
N ASP A 50 9.81 10.94 27.36
CA ASP A 50 11.11 10.28 27.46
C ASP A 50 11.36 9.25 26.33
N GLY A 51 10.44 9.16 25.36
CA GLY A 51 10.53 8.24 24.22
C GLY A 51 10.07 6.81 24.53
N ARG A 52 9.58 6.53 25.75
CA ARG A 52 8.95 5.24 26.07
C ARG A 52 7.52 5.18 25.53
N PHE A 53 7.07 3.95 25.30
CA PHE A 53 5.66 3.66 25.04
C PHE A 53 4.99 3.17 26.32
N LEU A 54 3.84 3.77 26.63
CA LEU A 54 2.92 3.29 27.65
C LEU A 54 2.22 2.02 27.14
N LEU A 55 2.16 0.98 27.96
CA LEU A 55 1.32 -0.19 27.72
C LEU A 55 -0.13 0.10 28.12
N PRO A 56 -1.11 -0.56 27.50
CA PRO A 56 -2.52 -0.32 27.82
C PRO A 56 -2.85 -0.45 29.32
N ASP A 57 -2.28 -1.44 30.00
CA ASP A 57 -2.58 -1.72 31.42
C ASP A 57 -1.97 -0.70 32.39
N GLU A 58 -1.05 0.15 31.93
CA GLU A 58 -0.48 1.25 32.70
C GLU A 58 -1.41 2.50 32.69
N LEU A 59 -2.50 2.49 31.92
CA LEU A 59 -3.51 3.55 31.96
C LEU A 59 -4.31 3.53 33.28
N PRO A 60 -4.72 4.71 33.81
CA PRO A 60 -5.59 4.79 34.99
C PRO A 60 -6.89 4.00 34.82
N ASP A 61 -7.38 3.41 35.90
CA ASP A 61 -8.58 2.56 35.91
C ASP A 61 -9.80 3.29 35.34
N GLU A 62 -9.97 4.57 35.66
CA GLU A 62 -11.11 5.39 35.19
C GLU A 62 -11.20 5.49 33.66
N VAL A 63 -10.10 5.32 32.93
CA VAL A 63 -10.09 5.39 31.47
C VAL A 63 -10.88 4.23 30.87
N TRP A 64 -10.91 3.09 31.56
CA TRP A 64 -11.52 1.84 31.11
C TRP A 64 -13.01 1.73 31.46
N ASP A 65 -13.50 2.55 32.38
CA ASP A 65 -14.87 2.46 32.90
C ASP A 65 -15.93 2.62 31.80
N GLY A 66 -16.65 1.55 31.51
CA GLY A 66 -17.71 1.53 30.50
C GLY A 66 -17.20 1.48 29.04
N VAL A 67 -15.90 1.26 28.79
CA VAL A 67 -15.37 1.10 27.43
C VAL A 67 -16.02 -0.10 26.74
N THR A 68 -16.64 0.16 25.59
CA THR A 68 -17.30 -0.87 24.76
C THR A 68 -16.57 -1.09 23.43
N MET A 69 -15.71 -0.15 23.03
CA MET A 69 -14.96 -0.22 21.77
C MET A 69 -13.54 0.28 21.98
N ILE A 70 -12.55 -0.32 21.32
CA ILE A 70 -11.15 0.10 21.45
C ILE A 70 -10.42 0.15 20.10
N ILE A 71 -9.60 1.19 19.94
CA ILE A 71 -8.54 1.26 18.93
C ILE A 71 -7.21 1.10 19.64
N SER A 72 -6.47 0.02 19.36
CA SER A 72 -5.17 -0.22 20.00
C SER A 72 -4.25 -1.11 19.17
N PHE A 73 -2.94 -0.94 19.32
CA PHE A 73 -1.93 -1.87 18.81
C PHE A 73 -1.72 -3.05 19.78
N ASN A 74 -1.44 -2.76 21.06
CA ASN A 74 -1.17 -3.76 22.08
C ASN A 74 -2.46 -4.20 22.79
N PRO A 75 -2.62 -5.48 23.13
CA PRO A 75 -3.73 -5.95 23.95
C PRO A 75 -3.59 -5.45 25.39
N PRO A 76 -4.65 -4.87 26.00
CA PRO A 76 -4.76 -4.77 27.46
C PRO A 76 -5.14 -6.11 28.08
N SER A 77 -5.16 -6.19 29.40
CA SER A 77 -5.62 -7.36 30.14
C SER A 77 -7.12 -7.63 29.91
N LEU A 78 -7.55 -8.88 30.12
CA LEU A 78 -8.95 -9.27 29.94
C LEU A 78 -9.89 -8.48 30.85
N GLU A 79 -9.43 -8.15 32.06
CA GLU A 79 -10.19 -7.39 33.07
C GLU A 79 -10.54 -5.98 32.59
N ARG A 80 -9.71 -5.38 31.72
CA ARG A 80 -9.95 -4.07 31.10
C ARG A 80 -11.00 -4.11 29.99
N LEU A 81 -11.28 -5.28 29.43
CA LEU A 81 -12.11 -5.46 28.23
C LEU A 81 -13.49 -6.11 28.51
N LYS A 82 -13.98 -6.07 29.76
CA LYS A 82 -15.21 -6.77 30.19
C LYS A 82 -16.45 -6.46 29.36
N ASN A 83 -16.59 -5.22 28.88
CA ASN A 83 -17.75 -4.75 28.12
C ASN A 83 -17.45 -4.57 26.62
N VAL A 84 -16.23 -4.91 26.18
CA VAL A 84 -15.81 -4.63 24.82
C VAL A 84 -16.52 -5.55 23.84
N ARG A 85 -17.10 -4.92 22.83
CA ARG A 85 -17.88 -5.56 21.76
C ARG A 85 -17.33 -5.24 20.37
N PHE A 86 -16.20 -4.54 20.28
CA PHE A 86 -15.54 -4.21 19.03
C PHE A 86 -14.07 -3.82 19.25
N VAL A 87 -13.16 -4.30 18.40
CA VAL A 87 -11.74 -3.94 18.42
C VAL A 87 -11.26 -3.55 17.02
N GLN A 88 -10.61 -2.39 16.92
CA GLN A 88 -9.87 -1.95 15.73
C GLN A 88 -8.36 -1.94 16.05
N LEU A 89 -7.61 -2.75 15.32
CA LEU A 89 -6.15 -2.69 15.36
C LEU A 89 -5.63 -1.57 14.49
N THR A 90 -4.49 -1.00 14.87
CA THR A 90 -3.74 -0.02 14.07
C THR A 90 -2.69 -0.65 13.18
N SER A 91 -2.54 -1.96 13.30
CA SER A 91 -1.68 -2.82 12.49
C SER A 91 -2.48 -3.57 11.44
N ALA A 92 -1.81 -4.03 10.39
CA ALA A 92 -2.37 -5.00 9.45
C ALA A 92 -2.42 -6.41 10.06
N GLY A 93 -1.39 -6.78 10.84
CA GLY A 93 -1.30 -8.06 11.56
C GLY A 93 -1.96 -8.02 12.93
N ALA A 94 -2.44 -9.18 13.39
CA ALA A 94 -3.09 -9.38 14.69
C ALA A 94 -2.29 -10.32 15.61
N ASP A 95 -0.99 -10.49 15.36
CA ASP A 95 -0.12 -11.44 16.08
C ASP A 95 -0.15 -11.25 17.61
N LYS A 96 -0.01 -10.02 18.10
CA LYS A 96 -0.10 -9.70 19.55
C LYS A 96 -1.44 -10.07 20.19
N TRP A 97 -2.52 -10.12 19.42
CA TRP A 97 -3.87 -10.38 19.92
C TRP A 97 -4.31 -11.83 19.77
N ARG A 98 -3.62 -12.63 18.94
CA ARG A 98 -4.04 -13.99 18.56
C ARG A 98 -4.44 -14.87 19.74
N ASP A 99 -3.70 -14.78 20.84
CA ASP A 99 -3.92 -15.61 22.01
C ASP A 99 -4.85 -15.01 23.05
N HIS A 100 -5.21 -13.74 22.89
CA HIS A 100 -6.08 -13.00 23.80
C HIS A 100 -7.52 -13.55 23.75
N PRO A 101 -8.19 -13.78 24.91
CA PRO A 101 -9.54 -14.34 24.93
C PRO A 101 -10.58 -13.55 24.13
N VAL A 102 -10.47 -12.20 24.13
CA VAL A 102 -11.35 -11.32 23.33
C VAL A 102 -11.18 -11.56 21.83
N TYR A 103 -9.96 -11.84 21.34
CA TYR A 103 -9.72 -12.15 19.92
C TYR A 103 -10.31 -13.50 19.52
N LYS A 104 -10.34 -14.45 20.46
CA LYS A 104 -10.91 -15.79 20.26
C LYS A 104 -12.45 -15.80 20.35
N ASN A 105 -13.08 -14.71 20.79
CA ASN A 105 -14.52 -14.60 20.89
C ASN A 105 -15.15 -14.22 19.52
N PRO A 106 -15.95 -15.10 18.89
CA PRO A 106 -16.54 -14.83 17.57
C PRO A 106 -17.60 -13.72 17.56
N ASP A 107 -18.16 -13.38 18.73
CA ASP A 107 -19.19 -12.34 18.86
C ASP A 107 -18.60 -10.92 18.90
N ILE A 108 -17.28 -10.80 19.04
CA ILE A 108 -16.57 -9.53 19.09
C ILE A 108 -15.87 -9.31 17.74
N PRO A 109 -16.36 -8.40 16.89
CA PRO A 109 -15.70 -8.12 15.63
C PRO A 109 -14.32 -7.52 15.83
N PHE A 110 -13.37 -8.05 15.07
CA PHE A 110 -12.00 -7.56 14.98
C PHE A 110 -11.75 -6.96 13.60
N CYS A 111 -11.22 -5.76 13.57
CA CYS A 111 -10.80 -5.07 12.35
C CYS A 111 -9.31 -4.75 12.41
N THR A 112 -8.66 -4.71 11.25
CA THR A 112 -7.25 -4.31 11.10
C THR A 112 -7.12 -3.18 10.09
N THR A 113 -5.94 -2.57 9.98
CA THR A 113 -5.62 -1.60 8.92
C THR A 113 -4.99 -2.28 7.70
N ASN A 114 -5.36 -3.52 7.38
CA ASN A 114 -4.90 -4.17 6.16
C ASN A 114 -5.26 -3.31 4.94
N GLY A 115 -4.29 -3.11 4.03
CA GLY A 115 -4.47 -2.30 2.82
C GLY A 115 -4.08 -0.83 2.93
N CYS A 116 -3.87 -0.32 4.15
CA CYS A 116 -3.52 1.08 4.41
C CYS A 116 -2.03 1.41 4.18
N HIS A 117 -1.16 0.48 4.56
CA HIS A 117 0.30 0.62 4.57
C HIS A 117 1.08 0.20 3.30
N PRO A 118 0.51 -0.47 2.27
CA PRO A 118 1.27 -0.93 1.11
C PRO A 118 2.16 0.11 0.41
N PRO A 119 1.74 1.37 0.17
CA PRO A 119 2.57 2.30 -0.60
C PRO A 119 3.93 2.57 0.05
N GLN A 120 3.96 2.81 1.36
CA GLN A 120 5.17 3.20 2.10
C GLN A 120 6.11 2.02 2.28
N ILE A 121 5.56 0.86 2.62
CA ILE A 121 6.36 -0.35 2.77
C ILE A 121 6.96 -0.75 1.42
N ALA A 122 6.21 -0.63 0.32
CA ALA A 122 6.73 -0.90 -1.00
C ALA A 122 7.80 0.11 -1.43
N GLU A 123 7.64 1.39 -1.12
CA GLU A 123 8.70 2.40 -1.32
C GLU A 123 9.98 2.04 -0.54
N TRP A 124 9.86 1.56 0.69
CA TRP A 124 11.01 1.10 1.48
C TRP A 124 11.69 -0.14 0.86
N VAL A 125 10.91 -1.12 0.38
CA VAL A 125 11.44 -2.32 -0.31
C VAL A 125 12.19 -1.92 -1.57
N ILE A 126 11.60 -1.09 -2.42
CA ILE A 126 12.21 -0.66 -3.69
C ILE A 126 13.40 0.27 -3.44
N GLY A 127 13.30 1.16 -2.47
CA GLY A 127 14.39 2.07 -2.08
C GLY A 127 15.60 1.32 -1.57
N SER A 128 15.42 0.33 -0.68
CA SER A 128 16.52 -0.50 -0.17
C SER A 128 17.14 -1.38 -1.26
N TRP A 129 16.31 -1.93 -2.16
CA TRP A 129 16.76 -2.66 -3.34
C TRP A 129 17.64 -1.78 -4.26
N LEU A 130 17.15 -0.60 -4.66
CA LEU A 130 17.89 0.32 -5.53
C LEU A 130 19.17 0.83 -4.86
N ALA A 131 19.12 1.16 -3.57
CA ALA A 131 20.29 1.59 -2.81
C ALA A 131 21.38 0.51 -2.77
N SER A 132 21.00 -0.76 -2.74
CA SER A 132 21.93 -1.88 -2.82
C SER A 132 22.44 -2.11 -4.24
N GLN A 133 21.58 -2.15 -5.25
CA GLN A 133 22.01 -2.41 -6.64
C GLN A 133 22.96 -1.33 -7.17
N HIS A 134 22.66 -0.07 -6.88
CA HIS A 134 23.44 1.07 -7.36
C HIS A 134 24.46 1.57 -6.33
N HIS A 135 24.75 0.79 -5.29
CA HIS A 135 25.79 1.05 -4.29
C HIS A 135 25.71 2.42 -3.61
N PHE A 136 24.50 2.94 -3.38
CA PHE A 136 24.31 4.28 -2.83
C PHE A 136 24.97 4.48 -1.46
N LEU A 137 24.94 3.45 -0.59
CA LEU A 137 25.59 3.54 0.72
C LEU A 137 27.12 3.62 0.62
N ARG A 138 27.72 2.92 -0.36
CA ARG A 138 29.16 3.01 -0.64
C ARG A 138 29.52 4.41 -1.12
N TYR A 139 28.78 4.94 -2.09
CA TYR A 139 29.05 6.28 -2.62
C TYR A 139 28.79 7.39 -1.60
N ALA A 140 27.81 7.23 -0.72
CA ALA A 140 27.61 8.14 0.41
C ALA A 140 28.81 8.15 1.36
N GLU A 141 29.48 7.01 1.56
CA GLU A 141 30.69 6.92 2.38
C GLU A 141 31.91 7.50 1.66
N ASN A 142 32.10 7.20 0.37
CA ASN A 142 33.12 7.82 -0.47
C ASN A 142 33.02 9.36 -0.44
N GLN A 143 31.80 9.89 -0.52
CA GLN A 143 31.55 11.34 -0.44
C GLN A 143 32.04 11.94 0.88
N LYS A 144 31.78 11.30 2.03
CA LYS A 144 32.27 11.79 3.34
C LYS A 144 33.80 11.82 3.43
N GLN A 145 34.46 10.92 2.70
CA GLN A 145 35.91 10.82 2.65
C GLN A 145 36.54 11.71 1.56
N GLY A 146 35.73 12.40 0.75
CA GLY A 146 36.23 13.13 -0.42
C GLY A 146 36.88 12.22 -1.46
N PHE A 147 36.52 10.94 -1.48
CA PHE A 147 37.09 9.95 -2.39
C PHE A 147 36.26 9.86 -3.66
N TRP A 148 36.88 10.12 -4.81
CA TRP A 148 36.26 9.88 -6.11
C TRP A 148 36.61 8.49 -6.60
N GLU A 149 35.63 7.60 -6.57
CA GLU A 149 35.76 6.26 -7.13
C GLU A 149 35.57 6.31 -8.65
N GLY A 150 36.54 5.74 -9.39
CA GLY A 150 36.57 5.83 -10.84
C GLY A 150 35.37 5.16 -11.53
N PRO A 151 35.08 5.54 -12.79
CA PRO A 151 34.05 4.87 -13.57
C PRO A 151 34.33 3.36 -13.66
N MET A 152 33.28 2.55 -13.62
CA MET A 152 33.35 1.08 -13.67
C MET A 152 34.10 0.38 -12.52
N ALA A 153 34.36 1.08 -11.40
CA ALA A 153 35.00 0.45 -10.25
C ALA A 153 34.13 -0.61 -9.55
N VAL A 154 32.81 -0.56 -9.76
CA VAL A 154 31.85 -1.50 -9.17
C VAL A 154 30.80 -1.87 -10.22
N ASP A 155 30.54 -3.16 -10.35
CA ASP A 155 29.45 -3.66 -11.19
C ASP A 155 28.09 -3.40 -10.52
N PHE A 156 27.11 -3.04 -11.33
CA PHE A 156 25.71 -2.96 -10.92
C PHE A 156 24.83 -3.56 -12.02
N GLU A 157 23.63 -3.98 -11.64
CA GLU A 157 22.65 -4.59 -12.53
C GLU A 157 21.35 -3.80 -12.47
N ASP A 158 20.87 -3.33 -13.61
CA ASP A 158 19.57 -2.66 -13.70
C ASP A 158 18.44 -3.67 -13.48
N SER A 159 17.29 -3.20 -12.98
CA SER A 159 16.18 -4.10 -12.61
C SER A 159 15.44 -4.72 -13.80
N VAL A 160 15.68 -4.25 -15.02
CA VAL A 160 14.97 -4.72 -16.22
C VAL A 160 15.29 -6.20 -16.49
N GLY A 161 14.25 -7.02 -16.57
CA GLY A 161 14.38 -8.47 -16.79
C GLY A 161 14.72 -9.28 -15.53
N LEU A 162 14.99 -8.63 -14.40
CA LEU A 162 15.21 -9.32 -13.12
C LEU A 162 13.91 -9.83 -12.53
N ARG A 163 14.01 -10.80 -11.62
CA ARG A 163 12.88 -11.48 -11.02
C ARG A 163 12.68 -11.11 -9.55
N MET A 164 11.52 -10.55 -9.25
CA MET A 164 11.03 -10.37 -7.88
C MET A 164 10.12 -11.53 -7.49
N GLY A 165 10.55 -12.34 -6.51
CA GLY A 165 9.71 -13.29 -5.82
C GLY A 165 9.07 -12.65 -4.59
N ILE A 166 7.75 -12.77 -4.45
CA ILE A 166 6.99 -12.24 -3.33
C ILE A 166 6.37 -13.38 -2.54
N LEU A 167 6.95 -13.67 -1.37
CA LEU A 167 6.48 -14.67 -0.44
C LEU A 167 5.36 -14.05 0.42
N GLY A 168 4.10 -14.22 -0.01
CA GLY A 168 2.93 -13.58 0.58
C GLY A 168 2.37 -12.46 -0.29
N TYR A 169 1.56 -12.81 -1.28
CA TYR A 169 0.96 -11.85 -2.22
C TYR A 169 -0.36 -11.22 -1.71
N GLY A 170 -0.29 -10.58 -0.53
CA GLY A 170 -1.36 -9.75 0.04
C GLY A 170 -1.25 -8.28 -0.38
N ALA A 171 -1.88 -7.36 0.35
CA ALA A 171 -1.93 -5.94 -0.02
C ALA A 171 -0.54 -5.29 -0.24
N ILE A 172 0.44 -5.58 0.63
CA ILE A 172 1.82 -5.08 0.48
C ILE A 172 2.50 -5.71 -0.74
N GLY A 173 2.46 -7.04 -0.84
CA GLY A 173 3.05 -7.78 -1.95
C GLY A 173 2.50 -7.33 -3.32
N ARG A 174 1.20 -7.06 -3.42
CA ARG A 174 0.57 -6.51 -4.62
C ARG A 174 1.14 -5.15 -5.02
N GLN A 175 1.39 -4.27 -4.05
CA GLN A 175 2.00 -2.98 -4.35
C GLN A 175 3.47 -3.11 -4.72
N CYS A 176 4.24 -3.97 -4.04
CA CYS A 176 5.62 -4.27 -4.43
C CYS A 176 5.68 -4.81 -5.87
N GLY A 177 4.80 -5.77 -6.21
CA GLY A 177 4.70 -6.34 -7.54
C GLY A 177 4.40 -5.28 -8.60
N LYS A 178 3.43 -4.38 -8.34
CA LYS A 178 3.10 -3.30 -9.27
C LYS A 178 4.29 -2.38 -9.56
N ILE A 179 5.05 -1.98 -8.54
CA ILE A 179 6.22 -1.12 -8.72
C ILE A 179 7.33 -1.90 -9.45
N ALA A 180 7.56 -3.16 -9.09
CA ALA A 180 8.54 -4.02 -9.76
C ALA A 180 8.24 -4.19 -11.26
N GLN A 181 6.97 -4.43 -11.62
CA GLN A 181 6.56 -4.50 -13.02
C GLN A 181 6.82 -3.18 -13.75
N ALA A 182 6.55 -2.03 -13.12
CA ALA A 182 6.84 -0.72 -13.70
C ALA A 182 8.35 -0.49 -13.91
N MET A 183 9.20 -1.15 -13.13
CA MET A 183 10.67 -1.16 -13.29
C MET A 183 11.17 -2.20 -14.31
N GLY A 184 10.26 -2.94 -14.96
CA GLY A 184 10.61 -3.97 -15.95
C GLY A 184 10.99 -5.32 -15.34
N MET A 185 10.70 -5.56 -14.07
CA MET A 185 10.93 -6.86 -13.43
C MET A 185 9.81 -7.86 -13.74
N GLU A 186 10.17 -9.14 -13.75
CA GLU A 186 9.23 -10.25 -13.71
C GLU A 186 8.80 -10.54 -12.25
N VAL A 187 7.50 -10.70 -12.01
CA VAL A 187 6.96 -10.89 -10.64
C VAL A 187 6.43 -12.30 -10.46
N TYR A 188 6.97 -13.04 -9.49
CA TYR A 188 6.46 -14.34 -9.06
C TYR A 188 5.80 -14.20 -7.69
N ALA A 189 4.56 -14.65 -7.58
CA ALA A 189 3.78 -14.57 -6.36
C ALA A 189 3.65 -15.93 -5.68
N PHE A 190 3.79 -15.97 -4.37
CA PHE A 190 3.44 -17.13 -3.55
C PHE A 190 2.27 -16.81 -2.63
N THR A 191 1.29 -17.71 -2.60
CA THR A 191 0.12 -17.64 -1.71
C THR A 191 -0.11 -18.95 -0.96
N ARG A 192 -0.78 -18.91 0.19
CA ARG A 192 -1.09 -20.15 0.92
C ARG A 192 -1.99 -21.09 0.11
N SER A 193 -3.03 -20.54 -0.50
CA SER A 193 -4.01 -21.27 -1.32
C SER A 193 -3.73 -21.03 -2.80
N GLU A 194 -4.13 -21.99 -3.63
CA GLU A 194 -4.00 -21.89 -5.09
C GLU A 194 -4.80 -20.71 -5.67
N LYS A 195 -4.27 -20.13 -6.76
CA LYS A 195 -4.81 -18.98 -7.47
C LYS A 195 -4.95 -19.25 -8.98
N ALA A 196 -5.60 -20.37 -9.30
CA ALA A 196 -5.70 -20.92 -10.65
C ALA A 196 -6.47 -20.04 -11.64
N THR A 197 -7.50 -19.32 -11.17
CA THR A 197 -8.38 -18.50 -12.03
C THR A 197 -8.19 -17.00 -11.78
N LEU A 198 -8.51 -16.16 -12.77
CA LEU A 198 -8.50 -14.70 -12.60
C LEU A 198 -9.36 -14.26 -11.41
N GLU A 199 -10.54 -14.86 -11.24
CA GLU A 199 -11.42 -14.53 -10.11
C GLU A 199 -10.75 -14.88 -8.76
N SER A 200 -10.07 -16.02 -8.66
CA SER A 200 -9.36 -16.39 -7.43
C SER A 200 -8.22 -15.43 -7.09
N ARG A 201 -7.63 -14.76 -8.09
CA ARG A 201 -6.50 -13.82 -7.95
C ARG A 201 -6.92 -12.43 -7.50
N LYS A 202 -8.20 -12.08 -7.63
CA LYS A 202 -8.73 -10.80 -7.17
C LYS A 202 -8.60 -10.66 -5.65
N ASP A 203 -8.47 -9.43 -5.20
CA ASP A 203 -8.47 -9.04 -3.79
C ASP A 203 -9.53 -7.97 -3.59
N ASP A 204 -10.53 -8.28 -2.75
CA ASP A 204 -11.63 -7.39 -2.40
C ASP A 204 -11.38 -6.63 -1.09
N SER A 205 -10.19 -6.76 -0.52
CA SER A 205 -9.77 -5.95 0.62
C SER A 205 -9.54 -4.49 0.21
N TYR A 206 -9.53 -3.61 1.21
CA TYR A 206 -9.23 -2.21 0.98
C TYR A 206 -7.82 -2.08 0.37
N VAL A 207 -7.67 -1.15 -0.56
CA VAL A 207 -6.40 -0.75 -1.13
C VAL A 207 -6.42 0.75 -1.34
N VAL A 208 -5.28 1.41 -1.12
CA VAL A 208 -5.17 2.83 -1.44
C VAL A 208 -5.43 3.01 -2.96
N PRO A 209 -6.37 3.87 -3.39
CA PRO A 209 -6.69 4.04 -4.79
C PRO A 209 -5.47 4.33 -5.66
N GLY A 210 -5.40 3.68 -6.82
CA GLY A 210 -4.26 3.79 -7.73
C GLY A 210 -3.06 2.94 -7.33
N THR A 211 -3.12 2.18 -6.23
CA THR A 211 -2.04 1.30 -5.76
C THR A 211 -2.48 -0.17 -5.76
N GLY A 212 -1.54 -1.07 -5.50
CA GLY A 212 -1.74 -2.51 -5.49
C GLY A 212 -2.05 -3.08 -6.87
N ASP A 213 -2.56 -4.31 -6.85
CA ASP A 213 -2.91 -5.12 -8.01
C ASP A 213 -4.24 -5.82 -7.69
N PRO A 214 -5.37 -5.09 -7.65
CA PRO A 214 -6.65 -5.63 -7.18
C PRO A 214 -7.16 -6.78 -8.06
N ASP A 215 -6.82 -6.78 -9.35
CA ASP A 215 -7.22 -7.81 -10.30
C ASP A 215 -6.26 -9.02 -10.33
N GLY A 216 -5.09 -8.93 -9.69
CA GLY A 216 -4.12 -10.01 -9.64
C GLY A 216 -3.48 -10.33 -10.99
N LEU A 217 -3.24 -9.29 -11.80
CA LEU A 217 -2.73 -9.41 -13.17
C LEU A 217 -1.22 -9.25 -13.26
N VAL A 218 -0.57 -8.75 -12.20
CA VAL A 218 0.85 -8.44 -12.23
C VAL A 218 1.74 -9.69 -12.24
N PRO A 219 1.51 -10.72 -11.39
CA PRO A 219 2.42 -11.85 -11.35
C PRO A 219 2.31 -12.70 -12.62
N SER A 220 3.44 -12.94 -13.27
CA SER A 220 3.52 -13.83 -14.44
C SER A 220 3.47 -15.30 -14.04
N LYS A 221 3.85 -15.64 -12.80
CA LYS A 221 3.69 -16.98 -12.21
C LYS A 221 3.16 -16.93 -10.79
N TRP A 222 2.33 -17.91 -10.47
CA TRP A 222 1.72 -18.11 -9.16
C TRP A 222 2.16 -19.45 -8.59
N PHE A 223 2.66 -19.41 -7.37
CA PHE A 223 3.03 -20.57 -6.58
C PHE A 223 2.14 -20.62 -5.35
N HIS A 224 1.94 -21.82 -4.81
CA HIS A 224 1.14 -21.96 -3.62
C HIS A 224 1.51 -23.17 -2.78
N GLY A 225 1.07 -23.13 -1.52
CA GLY A 225 1.16 -24.26 -0.60
C GLY A 225 1.36 -23.82 0.84
N ALA A 226 1.22 -24.78 1.75
CA ALA A 226 1.51 -24.60 3.17
C ALA A 226 2.74 -25.40 3.63
N SER A 227 3.33 -26.22 2.76
CA SER A 227 4.49 -27.05 3.11
C SER A 227 5.80 -26.31 2.81
N LYS A 228 6.86 -26.72 3.49
CA LYS A 228 8.20 -26.19 3.28
C LYS A 228 8.71 -26.48 1.87
N GLU A 229 8.36 -27.63 1.31
CA GLU A 229 8.71 -28.03 -0.07
C GLU A 229 8.07 -27.11 -1.10
N ALA A 230 6.81 -26.69 -0.89
CA ALA A 230 6.16 -25.73 -1.77
C ALA A 230 6.89 -24.37 -1.77
N VAL A 231 7.33 -23.92 -0.59
CA VAL A 231 8.14 -22.71 -0.46
C VAL A 231 9.49 -22.89 -1.15
N ASN A 232 10.19 -24.00 -0.94
CA ASN A 232 11.46 -24.31 -1.60
C ASN A 232 11.33 -24.30 -3.13
N ASN A 233 10.26 -24.89 -3.67
CA ASN A 233 10.00 -24.91 -5.11
C ASN A 233 9.84 -23.49 -5.67
N PHE A 234 9.24 -22.58 -4.92
CA PHE A 234 9.13 -21.17 -5.27
C PHE A 234 10.47 -20.43 -5.16
N LEU A 235 11.25 -20.67 -4.10
CA LEU A 235 12.56 -20.03 -3.92
C LEU A 235 13.57 -20.48 -4.98
N ALA A 236 13.43 -21.69 -5.51
CA ALA A 236 14.29 -22.26 -6.56
C ALA A 236 14.09 -21.62 -7.95
N GLN A 237 13.22 -20.62 -8.08
CA GLN A 237 12.83 -20.01 -9.36
C GLN A 237 13.77 -18.86 -9.79
N ASP A 238 15.05 -18.95 -9.48
CA ASP A 238 16.07 -17.96 -9.88
C ASP A 238 15.67 -16.51 -9.55
N LEU A 239 15.31 -16.27 -8.29
CA LEU A 239 14.88 -14.95 -7.81
C LEU A 239 16.08 -14.02 -7.65
N ASP A 240 15.98 -12.79 -8.15
CA ASP A 240 16.96 -11.74 -7.90
C ASP A 240 16.64 -11.00 -6.60
N LEU A 241 15.35 -10.76 -6.35
CA LEU A 241 14.84 -10.13 -5.14
C LEU A 241 13.74 -10.99 -4.53
N LEU A 242 13.91 -11.38 -3.28
CA LEU A 242 12.87 -12.02 -2.47
C LEU A 242 12.27 -11.00 -1.50
N VAL A 243 10.97 -10.78 -1.57
CA VAL A 243 10.20 -9.97 -0.61
C VAL A 243 9.39 -10.90 0.29
N ILE A 244 9.61 -10.85 1.59
CA ILE A 244 8.90 -11.65 2.59
C ILE A 244 7.78 -10.79 3.20
N GLY A 245 6.53 -11.16 2.89
CA GLY A 245 5.31 -10.47 3.28
C GLY A 245 4.25 -11.38 3.91
N MET A 246 4.64 -12.53 4.46
CA MET A 246 3.70 -13.48 5.06
C MET A 246 3.39 -13.16 6.52
N PRO A 247 2.20 -13.52 7.03
CA PRO A 247 1.93 -13.49 8.46
C PRO A 247 2.84 -14.44 9.26
N LEU A 248 3.20 -14.06 10.48
CA LEU A 248 3.91 -14.92 11.43
C LEU A 248 2.92 -15.86 12.14
N THR A 249 3.05 -17.16 11.94
CA THR A 249 2.29 -18.23 12.59
C THR A 249 3.23 -19.31 13.09
N SER A 250 2.69 -20.31 13.80
CA SER A 250 3.44 -21.51 14.18
C SER A 250 4.09 -22.19 12.97
N GLU A 251 3.42 -22.20 11.82
CA GLU A 251 3.88 -22.85 10.59
C GLU A 251 4.91 -22.02 9.82
N THR A 252 4.95 -20.70 10.01
CA THR A 252 5.85 -19.80 9.27
C THR A 252 7.03 -19.31 10.10
N THR A 253 7.06 -19.62 11.40
CA THR A 253 8.20 -19.31 12.29
C THR A 253 9.44 -20.10 11.85
N GLY A 254 10.55 -19.40 11.64
CA GLY A 254 11.82 -19.97 11.20
C GLY A 254 11.77 -20.61 9.82
N LEU A 255 10.80 -20.24 8.98
CA LEU A 255 10.59 -20.81 7.65
C LEU A 255 11.79 -20.60 6.72
N ILE A 256 12.46 -19.45 6.83
CA ILE A 256 13.66 -19.15 6.06
C ILE A 256 14.88 -19.43 6.93
N GLY A 257 15.50 -20.59 6.72
CA GLY A 257 16.72 -21.01 7.40
C GLY A 257 17.85 -21.37 6.43
N LYS A 258 18.84 -22.14 6.91
CA LYS A 258 20.05 -22.50 6.15
C LYS A 258 19.74 -23.12 4.78
N GLU A 259 18.77 -24.02 4.72
CA GLU A 259 18.34 -24.69 3.50
C GLU A 259 17.78 -23.71 2.47
N GLN A 260 16.94 -22.74 2.90
CA GLN A 260 16.36 -21.75 2.01
C GLN A 260 17.43 -20.80 1.48
N PHE A 261 18.38 -20.39 2.33
CA PHE A 261 19.53 -19.59 1.87
C PHE A 261 20.46 -20.35 0.92
N GLU A 262 20.56 -21.67 1.07
CA GLU A 262 21.28 -22.50 0.09
C GLU A 262 20.59 -22.48 -1.28
N ILE A 263 19.27 -22.59 -1.33
CA ILE A 263 18.50 -22.49 -2.58
C ILE A 263 18.70 -21.11 -3.24
N LEU A 264 18.59 -20.04 -2.44
CA LEU A 264 18.76 -18.66 -2.90
C LEU A 264 20.19 -18.34 -3.35
N SER A 265 21.17 -19.16 -2.94
CA SER A 265 22.57 -18.94 -3.29
C SER A 265 22.87 -19.00 -4.78
N LYS A 266 22.06 -19.76 -5.53
CA LYS A 266 22.18 -19.90 -6.99
C LYS A 266 22.18 -18.54 -7.70
N LYS A 267 21.40 -17.58 -7.20
CA LYS A 267 21.30 -16.21 -7.76
C LYS A 267 21.88 -15.14 -6.84
N LYS A 268 22.45 -15.55 -5.69
CA LYS A 268 22.83 -14.64 -4.61
C LYS A 268 21.71 -13.65 -4.29
N THR A 269 20.49 -14.16 -4.16
CA THR A 269 19.26 -13.35 -4.07
C THR A 269 19.35 -12.26 -3.00
N PHE A 270 18.84 -11.07 -3.28
CA PHE A 270 18.63 -10.04 -2.26
C PHE A 270 17.39 -10.40 -1.44
N VAL A 271 17.46 -10.36 -0.11
CA VAL A 271 16.33 -10.70 0.76
C VAL A 271 15.79 -9.47 1.47
N SER A 272 14.51 -9.15 1.27
CA SER A 272 13.80 -8.07 1.95
C SER A 272 12.75 -8.65 2.89
N ASN A 273 12.87 -8.37 4.20
CA ASN A 273 11.87 -8.78 5.19
C ASN A 273 11.14 -7.55 5.73
N ILE A 274 9.84 -7.46 5.40
CA ILE A 274 8.91 -6.42 5.87
C ILE A 274 7.78 -6.99 6.72
N ALA A 275 7.87 -8.27 7.05
CA ALA A 275 6.81 -8.99 7.73
C ALA A 275 7.09 -9.09 9.23
N ARG A 276 7.82 -10.12 9.68
CA ARG A 276 8.23 -10.29 11.08
C ARG A 276 9.62 -10.93 11.13
N GLY A 277 10.43 -10.52 12.11
CA GLY A 277 11.77 -11.07 12.33
C GLY A 277 11.80 -12.60 12.43
N PRO A 278 10.98 -13.22 13.30
CA PRO A 278 11.00 -14.67 13.53
C PRO A 278 10.61 -15.54 12.33
N LEU A 279 10.26 -14.98 11.17
CA LEU A 279 10.11 -15.76 9.93
C LEU A 279 11.46 -16.25 9.40
N ILE A 280 12.54 -15.55 9.73
CA ILE A 280 13.91 -15.86 9.34
C ILE A 280 14.67 -16.35 10.57
N GLN A 281 15.46 -17.42 10.40
CA GLN A 281 16.42 -17.82 11.42
C GLN A 281 17.63 -16.88 11.37
N THR A 282 17.73 -15.96 12.33
CA THR A 282 18.73 -14.86 12.33
C THR A 282 20.17 -15.35 12.15
N ASP A 283 20.56 -16.43 12.84
CA ASP A 283 21.92 -16.99 12.72
C ASP A 283 22.23 -17.49 11.31
N ALA A 284 21.24 -18.12 10.66
CA ALA A 284 21.38 -18.60 9.29
C ALA A 284 21.48 -17.44 8.28
N LEU A 285 20.79 -16.33 8.55
CA LEU A 285 20.89 -15.11 7.75
C LEU A 285 22.28 -14.49 7.86
N ILE A 286 22.82 -14.38 9.08
CA ILE A 286 24.17 -13.85 9.32
C ILE A 286 25.21 -14.71 8.57
N GLU A 287 25.14 -16.03 8.74
CA GLU A 287 26.03 -16.97 8.03
C GLU A 287 25.90 -16.81 6.50
N ALA A 288 24.68 -16.69 5.97
CA ALA A 288 24.46 -16.52 4.54
C ALA A 288 25.04 -15.21 3.99
N LEU A 289 25.00 -14.12 4.76
CA LEU A 289 25.62 -12.85 4.40
C LEU A 289 27.16 -12.93 4.47
N GLU A 290 27.70 -13.49 5.56
CA GLU A 290 29.16 -13.61 5.76
C GLU A 290 29.83 -14.49 4.72
N THR A 291 29.18 -15.60 4.34
CA THR A 291 29.67 -16.53 3.30
C THR A 291 29.32 -16.09 1.87
N GLY A 292 28.56 -15.01 1.70
CA GLY A 292 28.15 -14.50 0.40
C GLY A 292 27.16 -15.40 -0.36
N LYS A 293 26.41 -16.26 0.35
CA LYS A 293 25.30 -17.03 -0.24
C LYS A 293 24.21 -16.10 -0.74
N ILE A 294 23.89 -15.04 0.00
CA ILE A 294 23.02 -13.96 -0.50
C ILE A 294 23.85 -12.69 -0.66
N ARG A 295 23.51 -11.84 -1.63
CA ARG A 295 24.32 -10.63 -1.89
C ARG A 295 24.11 -9.55 -0.83
N ALA A 296 22.90 -9.45 -0.30
CA ALA A 296 22.50 -8.44 0.67
C ALA A 296 21.12 -8.79 1.27
N ALA A 297 20.80 -8.12 2.39
CA ALA A 297 19.47 -8.17 2.98
C ALA A 297 19.01 -6.79 3.45
N ALA A 298 17.71 -6.52 3.36
CA ALA A 298 17.06 -5.38 4.00
C ALA A 298 16.03 -5.88 5.00
N LEU A 299 16.14 -5.41 6.25
CA LEU A 299 15.33 -5.84 7.38
C LEU A 299 14.69 -4.63 8.04
N ASP A 300 13.37 -4.49 7.90
CA ASP A 300 12.61 -3.53 8.71
C ASP A 300 12.16 -4.17 10.04
N VAL A 301 12.34 -5.48 10.18
CA VAL A 301 11.96 -6.26 11.35
C VAL A 301 13.08 -7.23 11.70
N THR A 302 13.31 -7.46 12.99
CA THR A 302 14.41 -8.30 13.49
C THR A 302 13.91 -9.26 14.55
N ASP A 303 14.73 -10.26 14.88
CA ASP A 303 14.50 -11.15 16.02
C ASP A 303 15.81 -11.26 16.83
N PRO A 304 15.85 -10.76 18.08
CA PRO A 304 14.76 -10.10 18.81
C PRO A 304 14.47 -8.67 18.32
N GLU A 305 13.36 -8.10 18.80
CA GLU A 305 12.95 -6.71 18.54
C GLU A 305 12.50 -6.03 19.85
N PRO A 306 13.07 -4.87 20.25
CA PRO A 306 14.15 -4.13 19.59
C PRO A 306 15.47 -4.89 19.51
N LEU A 307 16.27 -4.65 18.47
CA LEU A 307 17.56 -5.33 18.27
C LEU A 307 18.60 -4.83 19.31
N PRO A 308 19.19 -5.71 20.15
CA PRO A 308 20.19 -5.32 21.14
C PRO A 308 21.42 -4.67 20.51
N LYS A 309 22.04 -3.70 21.20
CA LYS A 309 23.18 -2.91 20.69
C LYS A 309 24.39 -3.74 20.28
N ASP A 310 24.56 -4.90 20.90
CA ASP A 310 25.69 -5.82 20.75
C ASP A 310 25.35 -7.03 19.87
N HIS A 311 24.14 -7.07 19.32
CA HIS A 311 23.70 -8.16 18.46
C HIS A 311 24.57 -8.27 17.19
N PRO A 312 25.05 -9.47 16.80
CA PRO A 312 25.98 -9.64 15.69
C PRO A 312 25.43 -9.19 14.33
N LEU A 313 24.11 -9.22 14.15
CA LEU A 313 23.43 -8.74 12.94
C LEU A 313 23.81 -7.29 12.56
N TRP A 314 24.11 -6.42 13.53
CA TRP A 314 24.58 -5.05 13.25
C TRP A 314 25.88 -4.99 12.46
N LYS A 315 26.70 -6.04 12.54
CA LYS A 315 28.03 -6.14 11.92
C LYS A 315 28.05 -7.05 10.71
N ALA A 316 26.93 -7.72 10.41
CA ALA A 316 26.85 -8.59 9.24
C ALA A 316 27.08 -7.74 7.96
N PRO A 317 27.78 -8.27 6.95
CA PRO A 317 28.04 -7.52 5.73
C PRO A 317 26.76 -7.32 4.92
N ASN A 318 26.69 -6.20 4.18
CA ASN A 318 25.63 -5.92 3.20
C ASN A 318 24.18 -6.05 3.74
N VAL A 319 23.98 -5.77 5.03
CA VAL A 319 22.64 -5.71 5.64
C VAL A 319 22.22 -4.26 5.86
N PHE A 320 20.97 -3.95 5.52
CA PHE A 320 20.33 -2.67 5.82
C PHE A 320 19.23 -2.90 6.84
N ILE A 321 19.31 -2.25 8.01
CA ILE A 321 18.38 -2.46 9.13
C ILE A 321 17.69 -1.14 9.44
N THR A 322 16.37 -1.16 9.48
CA THR A 322 15.54 -0.04 9.97
C THR A 322 14.67 -0.50 11.15
N PRO A 323 14.34 0.40 12.09
CA PRO A 323 13.70 0.03 13.34
C PRO A 323 12.17 -0.06 13.19
N HIS A 324 11.67 -0.93 12.31
CA HIS A 324 10.25 -1.14 12.08
C HIS A 324 9.50 0.13 11.64
N ASP A 325 10.16 0.92 10.78
CA ASP A 325 9.73 2.27 10.39
C ASP A 325 8.95 2.32 9.08
N GLY A 326 8.82 1.20 8.36
CA GLY A 326 8.07 1.11 7.10
C GLY A 326 6.58 1.46 7.22
N VAL A 327 6.05 1.56 8.45
CA VAL A 327 4.62 1.76 8.76
C VAL A 327 4.33 3.04 9.56
N THR A 328 5.33 3.57 10.28
CA THR A 328 5.11 4.39 11.49
C THR A 328 4.41 5.73 11.24
N LYS A 329 4.56 6.34 10.06
CA LYS A 329 4.05 7.71 9.82
C LYS A 329 2.64 7.77 9.23
N LEU A 330 2.12 6.73 8.57
CA LEU A 330 0.88 6.87 7.78
C LEU A 330 -0.43 6.71 8.56
N ILE A 331 -0.40 6.11 9.76
CA ILE A 331 -1.58 6.15 10.64
C ILE A 331 -1.99 7.61 10.92
N HIS A 332 -1.07 8.58 10.87
CA HIS A 332 -1.44 9.98 10.90
C HIS A 332 -2.08 10.47 9.59
N TYR A 333 -1.60 10.05 8.42
CA TYR A 333 -2.01 10.61 7.13
C TYR A 333 -3.36 10.10 6.60
N ILE A 334 -3.72 8.83 6.87
CA ILE A 334 -5.02 8.27 6.42
C ILE A 334 -6.19 8.93 7.16
N TRP A 335 -6.02 9.31 8.41
CA TRP A 335 -7.06 9.99 9.19
C TRP A 335 -7.22 11.48 8.83
N ILE A 336 -6.18 12.11 8.26
CA ILE A 336 -6.11 13.56 8.00
C ILE A 336 -6.49 13.94 6.56
N ARG A 337 -6.42 13.04 5.56
CA ARG A 337 -6.72 13.39 4.16
C ARG A 337 -8.09 12.87 3.67
N PRO A 338 -9.05 13.73 3.26
CA PRO A 338 -10.45 13.35 2.99
C PRO A 338 -10.76 12.51 1.72
N ARG A 339 -9.84 11.72 1.17
CA ARG A 339 -9.91 11.32 -0.26
C ARG A 339 -10.05 9.83 -0.59
N PHE A 340 -10.69 9.00 0.23
CA PHE A 340 -10.78 7.56 -0.07
C PHE A 340 -12.19 6.97 0.13
N GLN A 341 -12.72 6.29 -0.90
CA GLN A 341 -14.01 5.56 -0.90
C GLN A 341 -13.92 4.27 -1.72
N LYS A 342 -14.33 3.12 -1.16
CA LYS A 342 -15.50 2.28 -1.58
C LYS A 342 -15.64 0.97 -0.75
N LYS A 343 -16.88 0.47 -0.72
CA LYS A 343 -17.55 -0.53 0.17
C LYS A 343 -16.95 -1.95 0.21
N PRO A 344 -17.11 -2.74 1.31
CA PRO A 344 -17.99 -3.94 1.20
C PRO A 344 -18.70 -4.46 2.50
N ARG A 345 -19.38 -5.59 2.29
CA ARG A 345 -20.35 -6.43 3.05
C ARG A 345 -19.98 -6.83 4.49
N ASN A 346 -20.67 -6.28 5.50
CA ASN A 346 -21.17 -6.93 6.73
C ASN A 346 -21.67 -5.86 7.73
N PHE A 347 -22.82 -6.08 8.37
CA PHE A 347 -23.71 -5.01 8.87
C PHE A 347 -23.16 -4.13 10.02
N LEU A 348 -22.31 -4.67 10.90
CA LEU A 348 -21.69 -3.92 12.02
C LEU A 348 -20.30 -3.37 11.64
N VAL A 349 -19.52 -4.16 10.89
CA VAL A 349 -18.18 -3.82 10.38
C VAL A 349 -18.22 -2.77 9.27
N ALA A 350 -19.24 -2.78 8.40
CA ALA A 350 -19.43 -1.76 7.36
C ALA A 350 -19.77 -0.38 7.95
N ARG A 351 -20.43 -0.35 9.11
CA ARG A 351 -20.75 0.90 9.82
C ARG A 351 -19.56 1.47 10.58
N PHE A 352 -18.66 0.64 11.11
CA PHE A 352 -17.42 1.14 11.74
C PHE A 352 -16.22 1.28 10.76
N ARG A 353 -16.25 0.64 9.60
CA ARG A 353 -15.36 1.01 8.47
C ARG A 353 -15.76 2.34 7.84
N SER A 354 -17.06 2.62 7.73
CA SER A 354 -17.54 3.98 7.42
C SER A 354 -17.21 4.99 8.53
N PHE A 355 -16.93 4.54 9.75
CA PHE A 355 -16.66 5.40 10.91
C PHE A 355 -15.25 6.00 10.91
N VAL A 356 -14.27 5.30 10.31
CA VAL A 356 -12.91 5.83 10.11
C VAL A 356 -12.81 6.62 8.80
N GLU A 357 -13.60 6.27 7.79
CA GLU A 357 -13.63 6.94 6.48
C GLU A 357 -15.07 7.18 6.00
N CYS A 358 -15.76 8.23 6.47
CA CYS A 358 -16.94 8.76 5.77
C CYS A 358 -17.38 10.16 6.25
N SER A 359 -17.06 11.18 5.45
CA SER A 359 -17.82 12.43 5.28
C SER A 359 -17.38 12.99 3.92
N SER A 360 -18.21 13.34 2.94
CA SER A 360 -19.64 13.68 2.95
C SER A 360 -20.25 13.52 1.56
N THR A 361 -21.58 13.41 1.58
CA THR A 361 -22.52 13.58 0.47
C THR A 361 -22.27 14.88 -0.30
N CYS A 362 -22.48 14.82 -1.61
CA CYS A 362 -22.79 15.98 -2.44
C CYS A 362 -23.91 16.82 -1.78
N MET A 363 -23.65 18.10 -1.53
CA MET A 363 -24.58 19.19 -1.80
C MET A 363 -23.77 20.47 -1.98
N ALA A 364 -23.30 20.67 -3.20
CA ALA A 364 -23.18 21.95 -3.89
C ALA A 364 -22.65 21.67 -5.31
N VAL A 365 -23.41 20.92 -6.12
CA VAL A 365 -23.61 21.44 -7.48
C VAL A 365 -24.62 22.55 -7.26
N GLY A 366 -24.09 23.72 -6.88
CA GLY A 366 -24.83 24.93 -7.12
C GLY A 366 -25.11 24.93 -8.62
N ASP A 367 -26.38 24.96 -8.97
CA ASP A 367 -26.82 25.79 -10.07
C ASP A 367 -26.13 27.14 -9.92
N VAL A 368 -24.98 27.29 -10.57
CA VAL A 368 -24.48 28.56 -11.06
C VAL A 368 -23.93 28.24 -12.43
N HIS A 369 -24.70 28.68 -13.43
CA HIS A 369 -24.20 29.25 -14.67
C HIS A 369 -22.66 29.26 -14.79
N LEU A 370 -22.10 28.17 -15.29
CA LEU A 370 -20.77 28.14 -15.92
C LEU A 370 -20.95 27.82 -17.40
N GLY A 371 -21.84 28.60 -18.00
CA GLY A 371 -22.04 28.75 -19.43
C GLY A 371 -22.25 30.23 -19.71
N ALA A 372 -21.21 31.04 -19.49
CA ALA A 372 -21.13 32.43 -19.99
C ALA A 372 -19.75 33.10 -19.80
N MET A 373 -18.93 32.71 -18.81
CA MET A 373 -17.70 33.48 -18.49
C MET A 373 -16.37 32.91 -18.99
N PHE A 374 -16.35 31.75 -19.67
CA PHE A 374 -15.10 31.16 -20.20
C PHE A 374 -14.93 31.30 -21.72
N GLN A 375 -15.84 31.99 -22.42
CA GLN A 375 -15.74 32.24 -23.87
C GLN A 375 -15.11 33.60 -24.21
N GLU A 376 -15.13 34.59 -23.31
CA GLU A 376 -14.60 35.94 -23.61
C GLU A 376 -13.11 36.12 -23.28
N GLU A 377 -12.55 35.45 -22.26
CA GLU A 377 -11.12 35.57 -21.93
C GLU A 377 -10.21 34.71 -22.82
N LEU A 378 -10.72 33.61 -23.38
CA LEU A 378 -9.96 32.76 -24.31
C LEU A 378 -9.78 33.41 -25.70
N HIS A 379 -10.73 34.25 -26.13
CA HIS A 379 -10.66 34.95 -27.41
C HIS A 379 -9.94 36.31 -27.35
N SER A 380 -9.88 36.97 -26.19
CA SER A 380 -9.29 38.32 -26.06
C SER A 380 -7.85 38.34 -25.56
N VAL A 381 -7.37 37.31 -24.85
CA VAL A 381 -6.03 37.33 -24.22
C VAL A 381 -5.04 36.33 -24.85
N LEU A 382 -5.49 35.13 -25.25
CA LEU A 382 -4.58 34.09 -25.73
C LEU A 382 -4.24 34.18 -27.23
N ILE A 383 -5.18 34.64 -28.06
CA ILE A 383 -5.00 34.68 -29.53
C ILE A 383 -4.07 35.83 -30.00
N PRO A 384 -4.02 37.02 -29.35
CA PRO A 384 -3.05 38.06 -29.73
C PRO A 384 -1.60 37.75 -29.29
N ASN A 385 -1.40 37.10 -28.13
CA ASN A 385 -0.06 36.83 -27.57
C ASN A 385 0.66 35.64 -28.22
N LEU A 386 -0.07 34.75 -28.91
CA LEU A 386 0.52 33.69 -29.73
C LEU A 386 0.94 34.19 -31.13
N ARG A 387 0.52 35.39 -31.55
CA ARG A 387 0.98 36.02 -32.81
C ARG A 387 2.20 36.91 -32.66
N SER A 388 2.49 37.43 -31.46
CA SER A 388 3.69 38.27 -31.21
C SER A 388 4.96 37.48 -30.91
N SER A 389 4.84 36.20 -30.54
CA SER A 389 5.98 35.35 -30.12
C SER A 389 6.57 34.49 -31.24
N PHE A 390 6.04 34.58 -32.47
CA PHE A 390 6.43 33.73 -33.61
C PHE A 390 7.05 34.48 -34.80
N VAL A 391 7.53 35.72 -34.61
CA VAL A 391 8.22 36.50 -35.66
C VAL A 391 9.72 36.69 -35.40
N GLN A 392 10.27 36.16 -34.30
CA GLN A 392 11.71 36.15 -34.05
C GLN A 392 12.21 34.73 -33.84
N ASP A 393 12.42 34.03 -34.94
CA ASP A 393 13.63 33.25 -35.24
C ASP A 393 13.30 32.24 -36.34
N GLY A 394 13.96 32.44 -37.48
CA GLY A 394 13.71 31.70 -38.70
C GLY A 394 14.25 30.27 -38.66
N LEU A 395 13.61 29.45 -39.49
CA LEU A 395 14.01 28.16 -40.07
C LEU A 395 13.61 26.87 -39.34
N ALA A 396 12.80 26.11 -40.09
CA ALA A 396 12.59 24.66 -40.14
C ALA A 396 11.44 24.04 -39.32
N GLY A 397 10.36 23.66 -40.03
CA GLY A 397 9.51 22.51 -39.67
C GLY A 397 7.99 22.74 -39.66
N ILE A 398 7.37 22.92 -40.83
CA ILE A 398 5.91 22.90 -41.03
C ILE A 398 5.44 21.43 -41.18
N ILE A 399 4.16 21.16 -40.81
CA ILE A 399 3.37 19.91 -40.92
C ILE A 399 3.45 19.06 -39.62
N THR A 400 2.46 19.03 -38.71
CA THR A 400 1.05 18.68 -38.91
C THR A 400 0.23 19.21 -37.72
N MET A 401 -0.55 20.29 -37.92
CA MET A 401 -1.57 20.76 -36.96
C MET A 401 -2.89 21.03 -37.71
N VAL A 402 -3.22 20.12 -38.62
CA VAL A 402 -4.49 20.11 -39.35
C VAL A 402 -4.98 18.66 -39.29
N ASP A 403 -5.65 18.28 -38.20
CA ASP A 403 -6.72 17.25 -38.22
C ASP A 403 -7.43 16.96 -36.87
N LEU A 404 -7.19 17.70 -35.79
CA LEU A 404 -7.90 17.46 -34.52
C LEU A 404 -9.23 18.21 -34.39
N SER A 405 -9.37 19.36 -35.08
CA SER A 405 -10.61 20.15 -35.06
C SER A 405 -11.76 19.47 -35.81
N ALA A 406 -11.46 18.81 -36.94
CA ALA A 406 -12.48 18.20 -37.80
C ALA A 406 -13.04 16.89 -37.23
N VAL A 407 -12.28 16.18 -36.40
CA VAL A 407 -12.71 14.94 -35.73
C VAL A 407 -13.63 15.23 -34.53
N LEU A 408 -13.38 16.34 -33.82
CA LEU A 408 -14.19 16.76 -32.67
C LEU A 408 -15.54 17.36 -33.09
N GLU A 409 -15.61 18.10 -34.20
CA GLU A 409 -16.89 18.60 -34.71
C GLU A 409 -17.80 17.48 -35.21
N LYS A 410 -17.24 16.43 -35.84
CA LYS A 410 -18.04 15.34 -36.41
C LYS A 410 -18.64 14.38 -35.37
N GLN A 411 -18.03 14.24 -34.19
CA GLN A 411 -18.58 13.42 -33.10
C GLN A 411 -19.67 14.14 -32.28
N THR A 412 -19.76 15.46 -32.38
CA THR A 412 -20.72 16.26 -31.60
C THR A 412 -22.10 16.32 -32.27
N ASP A 413 -22.17 16.08 -33.58
CA ASP A 413 -23.44 16.10 -34.35
C ASP A 413 -24.18 14.75 -34.35
N GLU A 414 -23.49 13.62 -34.21
CA GLU A 414 -24.14 12.29 -34.12
C GLU A 414 -24.83 12.03 -32.77
N LEU A 415 -24.46 12.77 -31.71
CA LEU A 415 -25.07 12.65 -30.37
C LEU A 415 -26.35 13.48 -30.17
N LYS A 416 -26.74 14.31 -31.16
CA LYS A 416 -27.96 15.14 -31.09
C LYS A 416 -29.22 14.48 -31.64
N LEU A 417 -29.13 13.25 -32.19
CA LEU A 417 -30.26 12.55 -32.83
C LEU A 417 -31.03 11.56 -31.94
N LEU A 418 -30.74 11.48 -30.63
CA LEU A 418 -31.51 10.66 -29.68
C LEU A 418 -32.37 11.55 -28.77
N GLY A 419 -33.66 11.66 -29.10
CA GLY A 419 -34.65 12.42 -28.32
C GLY A 419 -35.00 11.78 -26.95
N PRO A 420 -35.75 12.49 -26.08
CA PRO A 420 -35.83 12.19 -24.65
C PRO A 420 -36.70 10.98 -24.24
N HIS A 421 -37.18 10.17 -25.18
CA HIS A 421 -38.01 9.00 -24.87
C HIS A 421 -37.67 7.78 -25.74
N SER A 422 -36.59 7.07 -25.38
CA SER A 422 -36.37 5.69 -25.80
C SER A 422 -35.46 4.97 -24.79
N ARG A 423 -35.97 3.90 -24.17
CA ARG A 423 -35.14 2.92 -23.46
C ARG A 423 -34.58 1.95 -24.51
N PRO A 424 -33.27 1.69 -24.57
CA PRO A 424 -32.77 0.49 -25.21
C PRO A 424 -32.78 -0.67 -24.21
N GLN A 425 -33.43 -1.74 -24.63
CA GLN A 425 -33.44 -3.05 -23.99
C GLN A 425 -32.03 -3.66 -23.93
N SER A 426 -31.89 -4.61 -23.02
CA SER A 426 -30.81 -5.59 -22.92
C SER A 426 -30.38 -6.16 -24.29
N SER A 427 -29.08 -6.49 -24.40
CA SER A 427 -28.40 -7.21 -25.48
C SER A 427 -28.08 -6.42 -26.76
N LEU A 428 -26.97 -5.66 -26.75
CA LEU A 428 -26.05 -5.47 -27.89
C LEU A 428 -24.89 -4.54 -27.49
N VAL A 429 -23.95 -5.04 -26.69
CA VAL A 429 -22.56 -4.55 -26.70
C VAL A 429 -21.63 -5.75 -26.55
N PRO A 430 -21.19 -6.38 -27.65
CA PRO A 430 -19.98 -7.18 -27.63
C PRO A 430 -18.90 -6.56 -28.52
N ARG A 431 -17.67 -6.49 -28.00
CA ARG A 431 -16.40 -6.35 -28.73
C ARG A 431 -16.28 -5.15 -29.69
N PHE A 432 -15.65 -4.08 -29.23
CA PHE A 432 -14.66 -3.33 -30.05
C PHE A 432 -13.88 -2.42 -29.10
N LEU A 433 -12.79 -2.96 -28.55
CA LEU A 433 -11.65 -2.23 -27.98
C LEU A 433 -10.59 -3.29 -27.65
N CYS A 434 -9.98 -3.82 -28.69
CA CYS A 434 -8.70 -4.53 -28.63
C CYS A 434 -7.92 -4.12 -29.89
N GLU A 435 -6.69 -3.67 -29.67
CA GLU A 435 -5.64 -3.46 -30.68
C GLU A 435 -5.87 -2.37 -31.75
N VAL A 436 -5.33 -1.17 -31.52
CA VAL A 436 -4.46 -0.54 -32.54
C VAL A 436 -3.21 -0.05 -31.84
N SER A 437 -2.16 -0.82 -32.06
CA SER A 437 -0.77 -0.57 -31.71
C SER A 437 -0.28 0.75 -32.33
N ILE A 438 0.31 1.62 -31.50
CA ILE A 438 1.12 2.78 -31.92
C ILE A 438 2.54 2.31 -32.37
N GLY A 439 2.68 1.04 -32.74
CA GLY A 439 3.96 0.37 -32.98
C GLY A 439 4.36 0.11 -34.43
N THR A 440 3.63 0.57 -35.45
CA THR A 440 3.95 0.23 -36.87
C THR A 440 3.88 1.38 -37.88
N ALA A 441 3.87 2.64 -37.43
CA ALA A 441 4.02 3.80 -38.32
C ALA A 441 5.42 4.46 -38.25
N LEU A 442 6.24 4.14 -37.25
CA LEU A 442 7.57 4.73 -37.07
C LEU A 442 8.73 3.89 -37.64
N GLU A 443 8.51 2.60 -37.95
CA GLU A 443 9.56 1.72 -38.46
C GLU A 443 9.75 1.74 -40.00
N LYS A 444 8.91 2.47 -40.75
CA LYS A 444 9.01 2.55 -42.22
C LYS A 444 9.47 3.90 -42.78
N LYS A 445 9.82 4.88 -41.93
CA LYS A 445 10.26 6.21 -42.40
C LYS A 445 11.71 6.59 -42.05
N PHE A 446 12.48 5.71 -41.41
CA PHE A 446 13.90 5.90 -41.09
C PHE A 446 14.85 4.93 -41.82
N ARG A 447 14.49 4.47 -43.03
CA ARG A 447 15.44 3.70 -43.87
C ARG A 447 16.07 4.45 -45.04
N HIS A 448 15.73 5.71 -45.32
CA HIS A 448 16.42 6.53 -46.33
C HIS A 448 16.50 8.01 -45.90
N LEU A 449 17.22 8.27 -44.80
CA LEU A 449 17.86 9.55 -44.49
C LEU A 449 19.18 9.29 -43.77
#